data_AF-A0A7C6AI38-F1
#
_entry.id   AF-A0A7C6AI38-F1
#
_cell.length_a   1.000
_cell.length_b   1.000
_cell.length_c   1.000
_cell.angle_alpha   90.00
_cell.angle_beta   90.00
_cell.angle_gamma   90.00
#
_symmetry.space_group_name_H-M   'P 1'
#
loop_
_entity.id
_entity.type
_entity.pdbx_description
1 polymer ?
#
loop_
_entity_poly.entity_id
_entity_poly.type
_entity_poly.pdbx_seq_one_letter_code
_entity_poly.pdbx_strand_id
1 'polypeptide(L)'
;MWRHLKLAGLIVVKYRFEEDPPLSEKKEKKARIVDHRHCRICGRAIPPDKEICSEECMQVQARIEARQRRMRNIMLIMYAVIFLIFFILLFLGGRPSH
;
A
#
# COMPACT_ATOMS: atom_id res chain seq x y z
N MET A 1 7.42 63.46 1.41
CA MET A 1 8.88 63.24 1.63
C MET A 1 8.95 62.18 2.73
N TRP A 2 9.20 60.87 2.56
CA TRP A 2 9.98 59.98 1.68
C TRP A 2 9.30 58.58 1.79
N ARG A 3 8.81 57.92 0.74
CA ARG A 3 9.48 56.96 -0.16
C ARG A 3 10.81 56.34 0.32
N HIS A 4 10.81 55.00 0.29
CA HIS A 4 11.93 54.03 0.31
C HIS A 4 12.31 53.42 1.67
N LEU A 5 11.89 52.17 1.88
CA LEU A 5 12.81 51.02 1.91
C LEU A 5 12.04 49.68 1.75
N LYS A 6 12.00 49.17 0.51
CA LYS A 6 11.89 47.72 0.24
C LYS A 6 13.28 47.15 0.51
N LEU A 7 13.39 46.07 1.29
CA LEU A 7 14.40 45.00 1.17
C LEU A 7 13.95 43.91 2.19
N ALA A 8 13.24 42.90 1.70
CA ALA A 8 13.77 41.58 1.39
C ALA A 8 13.89 40.69 2.64
N GLY A 9 12.89 39.84 2.83
CA GLY A 9 12.92 38.78 3.83
C GLY A 9 11.62 38.01 3.80
N LEU A 10 11.70 36.72 3.50
CA LEU A 10 10.62 35.75 3.62
C LEU A 10 9.48 35.89 2.60
N ILE A 11 9.75 35.36 1.41
CA ILE A 11 8.75 34.59 0.65
C ILE A 11 8.35 33.39 1.54
N VAL A 12 7.59 33.64 2.62
CA VAL A 12 6.80 32.59 3.25
C VAL A 12 5.72 32.31 2.24
N VAL A 13 5.98 31.24 1.49
CA VAL A 13 5.04 30.62 0.59
C VAL A 13 3.69 30.63 1.26
N LYS A 14 2.77 31.38 0.65
CA LYS A 14 1.37 31.49 0.99
C LYS A 14 0.70 30.14 0.73
N TYR A 15 1.14 29.09 1.41
CA TYR A 15 0.39 27.86 1.59
C TYR A 15 -0.77 28.22 2.51
N ARG A 16 -1.81 28.78 1.90
CA ARG A 16 -3.13 28.83 2.50
C ARG A 16 -3.57 27.36 2.59
N PHE A 17 -3.35 26.78 3.75
CA PHE A 17 -4.02 25.55 4.17
C PHE A 17 -5.51 25.93 4.21
N GLU A 18 -6.22 25.64 3.13
CA GLU A 18 -7.66 25.76 3.04
C GLU A 18 -8.20 24.84 4.15
N GLU A 19 -8.72 25.43 5.23
CA GLU A 19 -9.33 24.70 6.33
C GLU A 19 -10.49 23.89 5.74
N ASP A 20 -10.30 22.56 5.64
CA ASP A 20 -11.34 21.65 5.20
C ASP A 20 -12.58 21.87 6.09
N PRO A 21 -13.74 22.26 5.51
CA PRO A 21 -14.93 22.56 6.30
C PRO A 21 -15.40 21.32 7.07
N PRO A 22 -15.91 21.47 8.31
CA PRO A 22 -16.32 20.35 9.14
C PRO A 22 -17.39 19.52 8.43
N LEU A 23 -17.13 18.21 8.38
CA LEU A 23 -17.85 17.19 7.61
C LEU A 23 -19.27 16.87 8.15
N SER A 24 -20.00 17.84 8.70
CA SER A 24 -21.20 17.56 9.50
C SER A 24 -22.52 18.14 8.99
N GLU A 25 -22.57 18.91 7.89
CA GLU A 25 -23.84 19.52 7.49
C GLU A 25 -24.09 19.63 5.97
N LYS A 26 -23.89 18.53 5.24
CA LYS A 26 -24.54 18.33 3.93
C LYS A 26 -25.11 16.93 3.81
N LYS A 27 -26.28 16.72 4.42
CA LYS A 27 -27.21 15.71 3.91
C LYS A 27 -27.99 16.30 2.75
N GLU A 28 -28.19 15.46 1.74
CA GLU A 28 -29.20 15.59 0.69
C GLU A 28 -28.80 16.32 -0.61
N LYS A 29 -27.87 15.68 -1.34
CA LYS A 29 -28.22 14.85 -2.51
C LYS A 29 -27.00 13.98 -2.77
N LYS A 30 -26.96 12.80 -2.13
CA LYS A 30 -26.03 11.75 -2.54
C LYS A 30 -26.52 11.34 -3.93
N ALA A 31 -26.02 12.01 -4.97
CA ALA A 31 -26.04 11.45 -6.30
C ALA A 31 -25.62 9.99 -6.13
N ARG A 32 -26.39 9.06 -6.70
CA ARG A 32 -26.03 7.64 -6.73
C ARG A 32 -24.73 7.57 -7.54
N ILE A 33 -23.61 7.89 -6.92
CA ILE A 33 -22.29 7.68 -7.46
C ILE A 33 -22.21 6.17 -7.45
N VAL A 34 -22.49 5.58 -8.62
CA VAL A 34 -22.35 4.15 -8.83
C VAL A 34 -20.92 3.84 -8.46
N ASP A 35 -20.77 3.12 -7.34
CA ASP A 35 -19.47 2.69 -6.86
C ASP A 35 -18.87 1.81 -7.96
N HIS A 36 -17.79 2.27 -8.58
CA HIS A 36 -17.09 1.56 -9.62
C HIS A 36 -15.74 1.14 -9.06
N ARG A 37 -15.41 -0.14 -9.22
CA ARG A 37 -14.09 -0.65 -8.90
C ARG A 37 -13.20 -0.58 -10.13
N HIS A 38 -11.90 -0.56 -9.93
CA HIS A 38 -10.93 -0.65 -11.01
C HIS A 38 -10.35 -2.07 -11.05
N CYS A 39 -10.08 -2.58 -12.25
CA CYS A 39 -9.43 -3.88 -12.42
C CYS A 39 -8.08 -3.89 -11.71
N ARG A 40 -7.84 -4.90 -10.88
CA ARG A 40 -6.56 -5.05 -10.18
C ARG A 40 -5.36 -5.28 -11.09
N ILE A 41 -5.58 -5.71 -12.34
CA ILE A 41 -4.53 -6.02 -13.31
C ILE A 41 -4.28 -4.87 -14.29
N CYS A 42 -5.33 -4.29 -14.89
CA CYS A 42 -5.19 -3.28 -15.95
C CYS A 42 -5.78 -1.89 -15.62
N GLY A 43 -6.47 -1.75 -14.48
CA GLY A 43 -7.05 -0.48 -14.04
C GLY A 43 -8.32 -0.05 -14.78
N ARG A 44 -8.94 -0.88 -15.63
CA ARG A 44 -10.23 -0.54 -16.26
C ARG A 44 -11.36 -0.45 -15.23
N ALA A 45 -12.28 0.50 -15.38
CA ALA A 45 -13.49 0.58 -14.54
C ALA A 45 -14.40 -0.65 -14.74
N ILE A 46 -14.86 -1.25 -13.64
CA ILE A 46 -15.66 -2.47 -13.56
C ILE A 46 -16.81 -2.20 -12.57
N PRO A 47 -18.00 -2.81 -12.76
CA PRO A 47 -19.04 -2.83 -11.73
C PRO A 47 -18.50 -3.33 -10.38
N PRO A 48 -19.09 -2.91 -9.26
CA PRO A 48 -18.59 -3.26 -7.94
C PRO A 48 -18.59 -4.78 -7.73
N ASP A 49 -19.51 -5.54 -8.31
CA ASP A 49 -19.59 -6.99 -8.09
C ASP A 49 -18.44 -7.80 -8.72
N LYS A 50 -17.53 -7.17 -9.48
CA LYS A 50 -16.43 -7.86 -10.16
C LYS A 50 -15.08 -7.17 -9.87
N GLU A 51 -14.03 -7.98 -9.77
CA GLU A 51 -12.66 -7.51 -9.50
C GLU A 51 -11.75 -7.50 -10.74
N ILE A 52 -12.13 -8.27 -11.77
CA ILE A 52 -11.34 -8.52 -12.98
C ILE A 52 -12.19 -8.24 -14.23
N CYS A 53 -11.62 -7.54 -15.23
CA CYS A 53 -12.38 -7.05 -16.38
C CYS A 53 -12.57 -8.08 -17.50
N SER A 54 -11.63 -9.01 -17.67
CA SER A 54 -11.57 -9.94 -18.81
C SER A 54 -10.83 -11.22 -18.45
N GLU A 55 -11.02 -12.26 -19.27
CA GLU A 55 -10.34 -13.55 -19.11
C GLU A 55 -8.81 -13.44 -19.19
N GLU A 56 -8.28 -12.55 -20.03
CA GLU A 56 -6.85 -12.25 -20.10
C GLU A 56 -6.30 -11.81 -18.73
N CYS A 57 -7.01 -10.90 -18.06
CA CYS A 57 -6.62 -10.43 -16.72
C CYS A 57 -6.77 -11.54 -15.67
N MET A 58 -7.74 -12.46 -15.82
CA MET A 58 -7.87 -13.63 -14.94
C MET A 58 -6.67 -14.57 -15.06
N GLN A 59 -6.21 -14.83 -16.29
CA GLN A 59 -5.03 -15.66 -16.52
C GLN A 59 -3.77 -15.02 -15.92
N VAL A 60 -3.60 -13.71 -16.08
CA VAL A 60 -2.48 -12.98 -15.45
C VAL A 60 -2.55 -13.10 -13.93
N GLN A 61 -3.72 -12.90 -13.35
CA GLN A 61 -3.91 -13.06 -11.91
C GLN A 61 -3.60 -14.48 -11.43
N ALA A 62 -4.09 -15.51 -12.13
CA ALA A 62 -3.80 -16.91 -11.81
C ALA A 62 -2.29 -17.22 -11.85
N ARG A 63 -1.56 -16.67 -12.84
CA ARG A 63 -0.09 -16.81 -12.92
C ARG A 63 0.61 -16.13 -11.75
N ILE A 64 0.17 -14.92 -11.39
CA ILE A 64 0.71 -14.18 -10.23
C ILE A 64 0.46 -14.96 -8.95
N GLU A 65 -0.76 -15.47 -8.74
CA GLU A 65 -1.11 -16.25 -7.55
C GLU A 65 -0.32 -17.56 -7.48
N ALA A 66 -0.16 -18.28 -8.59
CA ALA A 66 0.66 -19.49 -8.64
C ALA A 66 2.13 -19.19 -8.31
N ARG A 67 2.67 -18.06 -8.79
CA ARG A 67 4.02 -17.60 -8.40
C ARG A 67 4.08 -17.27 -6.91
N GLN A 68 3.13 -16.51 -6.38
CA GLN A 68 3.09 -16.13 -4.96
C GLN A 68 2.97 -17.34 -4.04
N ARG A 69 2.15 -18.35 -4.40
CA ARG A 69 2.04 -19.60 -3.65
C ARG A 69 3.39 -20.33 -3.60
N ARG A 70 4.08 -20.45 -4.74
CA ARG A 70 5.43 -21.05 -4.80
C ARG A 70 6.44 -20.28 -3.96
N MET A 71 6.48 -18.95 -4.11
CA MET A 71 7.39 -18.09 -3.33
C MET A 71 7.11 -18.17 -1.83
N ARG A 72 5.84 -18.19 -1.42
CA ARG A 72 5.46 -18.36 -0.01
C ARG A 72 5.96 -19.69 0.54
N ASN A 73 5.77 -20.78 -0.18
CA ASN A 73 6.24 -22.10 0.26
C ASN A 73 7.77 -22.15 0.39
N ILE A 74 8.49 -21.57 -0.58
CA ILE A 74 9.96 -21.47 -0.53
C ILE A 74 10.41 -20.65 0.69
N MET A 75 9.76 -19.51 0.95
CA MET A 75 10.07 -18.67 2.12
C MET A 75 9.83 -19.41 3.43
N LEU A 76 8.74 -20.17 3.54
CA LEU A 76 8.46 -20.98 4.73
C LEU A 76 9.53 -22.06 4.95
N ILE A 77 9.96 -22.75 3.90
CA ILE A 77 11.04 -23.75 3.98
C ILE A 77 12.35 -23.08 4.40
N MET A 78 12.70 -21.95 3.79
CA MET A 78 13.91 -21.20 4.14
C MET A 78 13.91 -20.81 5.62
N TYR A 79 12.80 -20.27 6.13
CA TYR A 79 12.69 -19.93 7.56
C TYR A 79 12.80 -21.18 8.44
N ALA A 80 12.14 -22.29 8.08
CA ALA A 80 12.25 -23.53 8.83
C ALA A 80 13.70 -24.03 8.93
N VAL A 81 14.47 -23.97 7.84
CA VAL A 81 15.89 -24.34 7.82
C VAL A 81 16.72 -23.43 8.71
N ILE A 82 16.53 -22.11 8.62
CA ILE A 82 17.23 -21.13 9.46
C ILE A 82 16.94 -21.41 10.94
N PHE A 83 15.67 -21.56 11.32
CA PHE A 83 15.30 -21.88 12.70
C PHE A 83 15.89 -23.20 13.18
N LEU A 84 15.94 -24.23 12.33
CA LEU A 84 16.55 -25.52 12.66
C LEU A 84 18.05 -25.40 12.90
N ILE A 85 18.77 -24.63 12.08
CA ILE A 85 20.20 -24.36 12.29
C ILE A 85 20.41 -23.61 13.60
N PHE A 86 19.64 -22.56 13.86
CA PHE A 86 19.71 -21.83 15.13
C PHE A 86 19.44 -22.75 16.33
N PHE A 87 18.42 -23.60 16.24
CA PHE A 87 18.12 -24.58 17.28
C PHE A 87 19.30 -25.54 17.48
N ILE A 88 19.88 -26.07 16.41
CA ILE A 88 21.06 -26.94 16.51
C ILE A 88 22.22 -26.20 17.17
N LEU A 89 22.55 -24.98 16.75
CA LEU A 89 23.67 -24.22 17.31
C LEU A 89 23.47 -23.93 18.81
N LEU A 90 22.26 -23.57 19.23
CA LEU A 90 21.96 -23.28 20.63
C LEU A 90 22.00 -24.54 21.51
N PHE A 91 21.45 -25.66 21.02
CA PHE A 91 21.34 -26.89 21.81
C PHE A 91 22.59 -27.79 21.74
N LEU A 92 23.31 -27.83 20.61
CA LEU A 92 24.55 -28.62 20.45
C LEU A 92 25.81 -27.80 20.77
N GLY A 93 25.81 -26.49 20.51
CA GLY A 93 26.91 -25.58 20.83
C GLY A 93 26.93 -25.14 22.29
N GLY A 94 25.80 -25.27 23.01
CA GLY A 94 25.70 -25.06 24.45
C GLY A 94 26.28 -26.18 25.31
N ARG A 95 27.23 -26.99 24.81
CA ARG A 95 28.02 -27.88 25.68
C ARG A 95 28.83 -26.98 26.62
N PRO A 96 28.54 -26.93 27.93
CA PRO A 96 29.37 -26.18 28.85
C PRO A 96 30.75 -26.83 28.83
N SER A 97 31.71 -26.13 28.25
CA SER A 97 33.13 -26.46 28.31
C SER A 97 33.55 -26.32 29.77
N HIS A 98 33.38 -27.40 30.52
CA HIS A 98 33.83 -27.51 31.90
C HIS A 98 35.31 -27.91 31.94
#